data_AF-A0A166JZF1-F1
#
_entry.id   AF-A0A166JZF1-F1
#
_cell.length_a   1.000
_cell.length_b   1.000
_cell.length_c   1.000
_cell.angle_alpha   90.00
_cell.angle_beta   90.00
_cell.angle_gamma   90.00
#
_symmetry.space_group_name_H-M   'P 1'
#
loop_
_entity.id
_entity.type
_entity.pdbx_description
1 polymer ?
#
loop_
_entity_poly.entity_id
_entity_poly.type
_entity_poly.pdbx_seq_one_letter_code
_entity_poly.pdbx_strand_id
1 'polypeptide(L)'
;LPFARLVTFGCTLAFSVIVLGLSADALSITTTYEASYFIWDALAVAVSVITICSIVAMLVIDFLRRGAFTSLVIVEIGWLSVLWILWLATGAYAADINQFVFGTSSCSDYNTITSRFCSEWAAVEAFSFLTWILLLAYTITLVFFAF
;
A
#
# COMPACT_ATOMS: atom_id res chain seq x y z
N LEU A 1 20.39 -1.43 -11.77
CA LEU A 1 18.97 -1.14 -12.08
C LEU A 1 18.05 -2.36 -11.94
N PRO A 2 18.27 -3.52 -12.61
CA PRO A 2 17.30 -4.63 -12.53
C PRO A 2 17.15 -5.22 -11.12
N PHE A 3 18.23 -5.26 -10.34
CA PHE A 3 18.19 -5.68 -8.93
C PHE A 3 17.40 -4.71 -8.05
N ALA A 4 17.58 -3.39 -8.22
CA ALA A 4 16.83 -2.39 -7.47
C ALA A 4 15.33 -2.47 -7.79
N ARG A 5 14.97 -2.66 -9.06
CA ARG A 5 13.59 -2.87 -9.51
C ARG A 5 12.96 -4.14 -8.93
N LEU A 6 13.69 -5.26 -8.92
CA LEU A 6 13.19 -6.51 -8.37
C LEU A 6 12.96 -6.40 -6.85
N VAL A 7 13.88 -5.75 -6.14
CA VAL A 7 13.76 -5.53 -4.69
C VAL A 7 12.60 -4.60 -4.39
N THR A 8 12.46 -3.47 -5.11
CA THR A 8 11.35 -2.53 -4.85
C THR A 8 10.00 -3.16 -5.15
N PHE A 9 9.85 -3.85 -6.28
CA PHE A 9 8.61 -4.55 -6.64
C PHE A 9 8.31 -5.74 -5.72
N GLY A 10 9.33 -6.47 -5.27
CA GLY A 10 9.18 -7.56 -4.31
C GLY A 10 8.71 -7.06 -2.95
N CYS A 11 9.34 -6.01 -2.42
CA CYS A 11 8.95 -5.41 -1.14
C CYS A 11 7.54 -4.81 -1.21
N THR A 12 7.20 -4.09 -2.28
CA THR A 12 5.87 -3.47 -2.42
C THR A 12 4.77 -4.52 -2.60
N LEU A 13 5.05 -5.64 -3.29
CA LEU A 13 4.13 -6.79 -3.33
C LEU A 13 3.94 -7.41 -1.94
N ALA A 14 5.02 -7.64 -1.20
CA ALA A 14 4.93 -8.20 0.15
C ALA A 14 4.11 -7.29 1.07
N PHE A 15 4.38 -5.99 1.08
CA PHE A 15 3.61 -5.03 1.88
C PHE A 15 2.15 -4.94 1.43
N SER A 16 1.89 -5.00 0.13
CA SER A 16 0.52 -4.99 -0.41
C SER A 16 -0.29 -6.21 0.04
N VAL A 17 0.31 -7.41 0.04
CA VAL A 17 -0.36 -8.63 0.53
C VAL A 17 -0.64 -8.54 2.03
N ILE A 18 0.29 -7.98 2.82
CA ILE A 18 0.10 -7.77 4.26
C ILE A 18 -1.06 -6.80 4.50
N VAL A 19 -1.07 -5.64 3.82
CA VAL A 19 -2.15 -4.64 3.97
C VAL A 19 -3.49 -5.21 3.51
N LEU A 20 -3.54 -5.98 2.42
CA LEU A 20 -4.75 -6.68 1.97
C LEU A 20 -5.30 -7.63 3.05
N GLY A 21 -4.43 -8.40 3.70
CA GLY A 21 -4.84 -9.34 4.75
C GLY A 21 -5.37 -8.64 6.00
N LEU A 22 -4.67 -7.60 6.46
CA LEU A 22 -5.06 -6.82 7.63
C LEU A 22 -6.38 -6.06 7.39
N SER A 23 -6.52 -5.44 6.22
CA SER A 23 -7.76 -4.75 5.84
C SER A 23 -8.94 -5.70 5.65
N ALA A 24 -8.72 -6.90 5.09
CA ALA A 24 -9.79 -7.90 4.99
C ALA A 24 -10.31 -8.38 6.36
N ASP A 25 -9.41 -8.56 7.33
CA ASP A 25 -9.79 -8.92 8.70
C ASP A 25 -10.53 -7.78 9.39
N ALA A 26 -10.01 -6.55 9.28
CA ALA A 26 -10.63 -5.32 9.77
C ALA A 26 -12.06 -5.13 9.21
N LEU A 27 -12.26 -5.39 7.92
CA LEU A 27 -13.56 -5.29 7.25
C LEU A 27 -14.53 -6.34 7.80
N SER A 28 -14.05 -7.57 8.04
CA SER A 28 -14.88 -8.66 8.59
C SER A 28 -15.37 -8.34 10.00
N ILE A 29 -14.53 -7.71 10.82
CA ILE A 29 -14.89 -7.28 12.18
C ILE A 29 -15.94 -6.16 12.08
N THR A 30 -15.65 -5.11 11.31
CA THR A 30 -16.53 -3.93 11.24
C THR A 30 -17.92 -4.28 10.67
N THR A 31 -17.98 -5.11 9.64
CA THR A 31 -19.26 -5.56 9.04
C THR A 31 -20.08 -6.45 9.98
N THR A 32 -19.43 -7.27 10.82
CA THR A 32 -20.10 -8.17 11.75
C THR A 32 -20.64 -7.44 12.99
N TYR A 33 -19.89 -6.46 13.52
CA TYR A 33 -20.24 -5.79 14.77
C TYR A 33 -20.98 -4.45 14.59
N GLU A 34 -20.68 -3.69 13.53
CA GLU A 34 -21.19 -2.32 13.34
C GLU A 34 -22.12 -2.18 12.11
N ALA A 35 -22.34 -3.27 11.36
CA ALA A 35 -23.11 -3.28 10.10
C ALA A 35 -22.71 -2.18 9.10
N SER A 36 -21.50 -1.64 9.26
CA SER A 36 -20.93 -0.53 8.52
C SER A 36 -19.48 -0.87 8.18
N TYR A 37 -18.87 -0.13 7.25
CA TYR A 37 -17.47 -0.28 6.91
C TYR A 37 -16.80 1.09 6.91
N PHE A 38 -15.53 1.11 7.29
CA PHE A 38 -14.76 2.34 7.18
C PHE A 38 -14.28 2.55 5.74
N ILE A 39 -14.38 3.78 5.27
CA ILE A 39 -13.95 4.15 3.91
C ILE A 39 -12.44 3.92 3.72
N TRP A 40 -11.63 4.09 4.78
CA TRP A 40 -10.19 3.88 4.71
C TRP A 40 -9.85 2.42 4.41
N ASP A 41 -10.65 1.50 4.93
CA ASP A 41 -10.43 0.06 4.82
C ASP A 41 -10.74 -0.42 3.40
N ALA A 42 -11.88 0.01 2.85
CA ALA A 42 -12.23 -0.24 1.45
C ALA A 42 -11.18 0.35 0.48
N LEU A 43 -10.64 1.53 0.80
CA LEU A 43 -9.59 2.17 0.00
C LEU A 43 -8.25 1.41 0.11
N ALA A 44 -7.87 0.94 1.30
CA ALA A 44 -6.67 0.13 1.51
C ALA A 44 -6.73 -1.20 0.76
N VAL A 45 -7.89 -1.87 0.77
CA VAL A 45 -8.12 -3.09 -0.04
C VAL A 45 -7.97 -2.77 -1.54
N ALA A 46 -8.64 -1.73 -2.02
CA ALA A 46 -8.61 -1.36 -3.44
C ALA A 46 -7.18 -1.04 -3.92
N VAL A 47 -6.43 -0.25 -3.14
CA VAL A 47 -5.04 0.11 -3.46
C VAL A 47 -4.13 -1.13 -3.42
N SER A 48 -4.34 -2.04 -2.47
CA SER A 48 -3.59 -3.30 -2.40
C SER A 48 -3.85 -4.19 -3.62
N VAL A 49 -5.11 -4.36 -4.03
CA VAL A 49 -5.45 -5.13 -5.24
C VAL A 49 -4.88 -4.49 -6.51
N ILE A 50 -5.05 -3.17 -6.67
CA ILE A 50 -4.52 -2.44 -7.83
C ILE A 50 -3.00 -2.59 -7.90
N THR A 51 -2.30 -2.48 -6.78
CA THR A 51 -0.83 -2.60 -6.74
C THR A 51 -0.36 -4.02 -7.09
N ILE A 52 -1.01 -5.06 -6.56
CA ILE A 52 -0.71 -6.45 -6.91
C ILE A 52 -0.91 -6.67 -8.42
N CYS A 53 -2.10 -6.33 -8.94
CA CYS A 53 -2.40 -6.48 -10.37
C CYS A 53 -1.43 -5.71 -11.26
N SER A 54 -1.09 -4.48 -10.87
CA SER A 54 -0.19 -3.61 -11.63
C SER A 54 1.24 -4.15 -11.67
N ILE A 55 1.80 -4.49 -10.50
CA ILE A 55 3.20 -4.93 -10.39
C ILE A 55 3.35 -6.30 -11.06
N VAL A 56 2.40 -7.23 -10.85
CA VAL A 56 2.41 -8.52 -11.53
C VAL A 56 2.33 -8.35 -13.04
N ALA A 57 1.46 -7.47 -13.54
CA ALA A 57 1.36 -7.20 -14.98
C ALA A 57 2.67 -6.64 -15.56
N MET A 58 3.32 -5.70 -14.87
CA MET A 58 4.62 -5.17 -15.32
C MET A 58 5.70 -6.25 -15.35
N LEU A 59 5.75 -7.10 -14.32
CA LEU A 59 6.74 -8.18 -14.21
C LEU A 59 6.53 -9.26 -15.29
N VAL A 60 5.28 -9.55 -15.64
CA VAL A 60 4.93 -10.46 -16.75
C VAL A 60 5.30 -9.85 -18.11
N ILE A 61 5.02 -8.56 -18.34
CA ILE A 61 5.38 -7.87 -19.58
C ILE A 61 6.90 -7.84 -19.77
N ASP A 62 7.66 -7.58 -18.71
CA ASP A 62 9.12 -7.64 -18.72
C ASP A 62 9.65 -9.03 -19.11
N PHE A 63 9.01 -10.09 -18.60
CA PHE A 63 9.41 -11.47 -18.92
C PHE A 63 9.11 -11.83 -20.38
N LEU A 64 7.99 -11.33 -20.93
CA LEU A 64 7.53 -11.60 -22.29
C LEU A 64 8.24 -10.76 -23.36
N ARG A 65 8.64 -9.51 -23.07
CA ARG A 65 9.32 -8.60 -24.03
C ARG A 65 10.78 -8.34 -23.66
N ARG A 66 11.72 -9.14 -24.18
CA ARG A 66 13.18 -9.00 -23.98
C ARG A 66 13.88 -7.91 -24.84
N GLY A 67 13.29 -6.73 -25.10
CA GLY A 67 13.92 -5.83 -26.10
C GLY A 67 13.66 -4.32 -26.11
N ALA A 68 12.81 -3.75 -25.25
CA ALA A 68 12.48 -2.31 -25.32
C ALA A 68 12.64 -1.63 -23.95
N PHE A 69 13.90 -1.40 -23.53
CA PHE A 69 14.22 -0.89 -22.20
C PHE A 69 13.80 0.57 -21.95
N THR A 70 13.87 1.45 -22.95
CA THR A 70 13.60 2.90 -22.75
C THR A 70 12.11 3.25 -22.71
N SER A 71 11.29 2.63 -23.57
CA SER A 71 9.84 2.84 -23.58
C SER A 71 9.15 2.30 -22.33
N LEU A 72 9.75 1.32 -21.65
CA LEU A 72 9.19 0.70 -20.45
C LEU A 72 9.42 1.57 -19.21
N VAL A 73 10.58 2.23 -19.13
CA VAL A 73 10.93 3.11 -17.98
C VAL A 73 9.99 4.32 -17.87
N ILE A 74 9.62 4.96 -18.99
CA ILE A 74 8.69 6.11 -18.96
C ILE A 74 7.30 5.70 -18.46
N VAL A 75 6.80 4.55 -18.93
CA VAL A 75 5.50 4.00 -18.49
C VAL A 75 5.58 3.59 -17.01
N GLU A 76 6.69 2.98 -16.59
CA GLU A 76 6.96 2.61 -15.21
C GLU A 76 6.95 3.84 -14.29
N ILE A 77 7.65 4.93 -14.64
CA ILE A 77 7.63 6.19 -13.88
C ILE A 77 6.20 6.74 -13.78
N GLY A 78 5.48 6.82 -14.90
CA GLY A 78 4.12 7.34 -14.95
C GLY A 78 3.18 6.55 -14.04
N TRP A 79 3.25 5.22 -14.05
CA TRP A 79 2.37 4.40 -13.23
C TRP A 79 2.77 4.35 -11.76
N LEU A 80 4.07 4.24 -11.47
CA LEU A 80 4.56 4.33 -10.09
C LEU A 80 4.21 5.67 -9.45
N SER A 81 4.13 6.75 -10.25
CA SER A 81 3.68 8.05 -9.77
C SER A 81 2.26 8.00 -9.20
N VAL A 82 1.35 7.30 -9.89
CA VAL A 82 -0.03 7.09 -9.44
C VAL A 82 -0.06 6.20 -8.19
N LEU A 83 0.71 5.11 -8.19
CA LEU A 83 0.73 4.17 -7.07
C LEU A 83 1.20 4.80 -5.78
N TRP A 84 2.28 5.61 -5.79
CA TRP A 84 2.75 6.23 -4.55
C TRP A 84 1.74 7.24 -4.00
N ILE A 85 1.03 7.99 -4.87
CA ILE A 85 -0.02 8.93 -4.44
C ILE A 85 -1.17 8.18 -3.79
N LEU A 86 -1.58 7.05 -4.35
CA LEU A 86 -2.64 6.21 -3.78
C LEU A 86 -2.25 5.66 -2.40
N TRP A 87 -1.01 5.21 -2.23
CA TRP A 87 -0.51 4.76 -0.91
C TRP A 87 -0.43 5.89 0.11
N LEU A 88 0.00 7.09 -0.31
CA LEU A 88 -0.02 8.27 0.55
C LEU A 88 -1.44 8.65 0.98
N ALA A 89 -2.38 8.66 0.05
CA ALA A 89 -3.78 8.97 0.35
C ALA A 89 -4.39 7.94 1.32
N THR A 90 -4.05 6.65 1.14
CA THR A 90 -4.47 5.56 2.04
C THR A 90 -3.93 5.77 3.46
N GLY A 91 -2.61 5.98 3.60
CA GLY A 91 -1.97 6.19 4.89
C GLY A 91 -2.46 7.46 5.59
N ALA A 92 -2.60 8.56 4.85
CA ALA A 92 -3.06 9.84 5.40
C ALA A 92 -4.51 9.76 5.90
N TYR A 93 -5.40 9.11 5.14
CA TYR A 93 -6.80 8.95 5.55
C TYR A 93 -6.94 7.97 6.73
N ALA A 94 -6.14 6.90 6.75
CA ALA A 94 -6.08 5.99 7.90
C ALA A 94 -5.60 6.73 9.17
N ALA A 95 -4.57 7.58 9.07
CA ALA A 95 -4.03 8.36 10.19
C ALA A 95 -5.03 9.40 10.73
N ASP A 96 -5.72 10.11 9.85
CA ASP A 96 -6.72 11.12 10.22
C ASP A 96 -7.88 10.49 11.03
N ILE A 97 -8.44 9.40 10.52
CA ILE A 97 -9.52 8.69 11.20
C ILE A 97 -9.01 7.99 12.48
N ASN A 98 -7.77 7.47 12.50
CA ASN A 98 -7.17 6.89 13.71
C ASN A 98 -7.11 7.93 14.84
N GLN A 99 -6.65 9.15 14.54
CA GLN A 99 -6.63 10.24 15.51
C GLN A 99 -8.05 10.63 15.98
N PHE A 100 -9.04 10.57 15.10
CA PHE A 100 -10.43 10.84 15.45
C PHE A 100 -11.06 9.77 16.35
N VAL A 101 -10.76 8.48 16.10
CA VAL A 101 -11.37 7.34 16.80
C VAL A 101 -10.63 6.98 18.10
N PHE A 102 -9.30 6.88 18.05
CA PHE A 102 -8.48 6.40 19.16
C PHE A 102 -7.71 7.52 19.88
N GLY A 103 -7.57 8.70 19.27
CA GLY A 103 -6.93 9.86 19.91
C GLY A 103 -5.51 9.58 20.39
N THR A 104 -5.21 9.96 21.63
CA THR A 104 -3.91 9.68 22.30
C THR A 104 -3.94 8.44 23.18
N SER A 105 -5.02 7.66 23.16
CA SER A 105 -5.16 6.45 23.99
C SER A 105 -4.32 5.32 23.41
N SER A 106 -3.72 4.50 24.28
CA SER A 106 -2.96 3.34 23.80
C SER A 106 -3.92 2.20 23.44
N CYS A 107 -3.61 1.43 22.40
CA CYS A 107 -4.42 0.27 22.01
C CYS A 107 -4.57 -0.77 23.15
N SER A 108 -3.73 -0.73 24.19
CA SER A 108 -3.80 -1.57 25.39
C SER A 108 -4.98 -1.27 26.33
N ASP A 109 -5.58 -0.09 26.20
CA ASP A 109 -6.57 0.40 27.16
C ASP A 109 -8.00 -0.09 26.83
N TYR A 110 -8.16 -0.79 25.71
CA TYR A 110 -9.44 -1.26 25.19
C TYR A 110 -9.64 -2.78 25.35
N ASN A 111 -10.88 -3.23 25.14
CA ASN A 111 -11.23 -4.65 25.16
C ASN A 111 -10.41 -5.45 24.11
N THR A 112 -10.29 -6.77 24.29
CA THR A 112 -9.48 -7.69 23.47
C THR A 112 -9.75 -7.60 21.96
N ILE A 113 -10.98 -7.29 21.55
CA ILE A 113 -11.35 -7.13 20.13
C ILE A 113 -10.90 -5.76 19.59
N THR A 114 -11.19 -4.69 20.33
CA THR A 114 -10.85 -3.31 19.95
C THR A 114 -9.34 -3.07 19.96
N SER A 115 -8.62 -3.67 20.92
CA SER A 115 -7.15 -3.59 20.99
C SER A 115 -6.49 -4.27 19.80
N ARG A 116 -7.00 -5.43 19.37
CA ARG A 116 -6.55 -6.10 18.14
C ARG A 116 -6.78 -5.22 16.91
N PHE A 117 -8.01 -4.72 16.72
CA PHE A 117 -8.36 -3.85 15.60
C PHE A 117 -7.51 -2.56 15.56
N CYS A 118 -7.28 -1.94 16.71
CA CYS A 118 -6.40 -0.76 16.84
C CYS A 118 -4.94 -1.08 16.40
N SER A 119 -4.42 -2.25 16.79
CA SER A 119 -3.08 -2.67 16.38
C SER A 119 -2.97 -2.98 14.89
N GLU A 120 -4.01 -3.58 14.30
CA GLU A 120 -4.10 -3.87 12.87
C GLU A 120 -4.17 -2.58 12.05
N TRP A 121 -4.94 -1.59 12.51
CA TRP A 121 -5.02 -0.27 11.91
C TRP A 121 -3.68 0.44 11.90
N ALA A 122 -2.99 0.49 13.05
CA ALA A 122 -1.67 1.10 13.14
C ALA A 122 -0.65 0.40 12.23
N ALA A 123 -0.76 -0.92 12.06
CA ALA A 123 0.06 -1.65 11.11
C ALA A 123 -0.24 -1.25 9.66
N VAL A 124 -1.52 -1.16 9.27
CA VAL A 124 -1.92 -0.72 7.92
C VAL A 124 -1.41 0.70 7.62
N GLU A 125 -1.51 1.62 8.58
CA GLU A 125 -0.99 2.98 8.47
C GLU A 125 0.53 2.97 8.20
N ALA A 126 1.29 2.25 9.04
CA ALA A 126 2.74 2.16 8.93
C ALA A 126 3.19 1.55 7.60
N PHE A 127 2.59 0.42 7.19
CA PHE A 127 2.92 -0.23 5.92
C PHE A 127 2.52 0.62 4.71
N SER A 128 1.45 1.41 4.81
CA SER A 128 1.04 2.33 3.74
C SER A 128 2.07 3.45 3.54
N PHE A 129 2.52 4.08 4.62
CA PHE A 129 3.57 5.11 4.55
C PHE A 129 4.91 4.53 4.10
N LEU A 130 5.28 3.34 4.58
CA LEU A 130 6.52 2.68 4.16
C LEU A 130 6.51 2.37 2.65
N THR A 131 5.37 1.88 2.14
CA THR A 131 5.19 1.58 0.72
C THR A 131 5.20 2.85 -0.12
N TRP A 132 4.57 3.93 0.36
CA TRP A 132 4.64 5.25 -0.27
C TRP A 132 6.08 5.74 -0.40
N ILE A 133 6.85 5.76 0.71
CA ILE A 133 8.24 6.24 0.72
C ILE A 133 9.10 5.41 -0.23
N LEU A 134 8.93 4.08 -0.22
CA LEU A 134 9.69 3.17 -1.07
C LEU A 134 9.41 3.45 -2.56
N LEU A 135 8.14 3.60 -2.94
CA LEU A 135 7.76 3.92 -4.32
C LEU A 135 8.22 5.32 -4.75
N LEU A 136 8.11 6.32 -3.86
CA LEU A 136 8.57 7.68 -4.12
C LEU A 136 10.09 7.73 -4.30
N ALA A 137 10.86 7.10 -3.41
CA ALA A 137 12.31 7.03 -3.53
C ALA A 137 12.71 6.37 -4.86
N TYR A 138 12.02 5.28 -5.23
CA TYR A 138 12.29 4.58 -6.49
C TYR A 138 11.95 5.43 -7.73
N THR A 139 10.79 6.09 -7.75
CA THR A 139 10.43 7.01 -8.86
C THR A 139 11.43 8.15 -9.02
N ILE A 140 11.90 8.75 -7.92
CA ILE A 140 12.92 9.79 -7.97
C ILE A 140 14.21 9.24 -8.60
N THR A 141 14.69 8.07 -8.17
CA THR A 141 15.89 7.47 -8.77
C THR A 141 15.71 7.20 -10.26
N LEU A 142 14.55 6.71 -10.69
CA LEU A 142 14.26 6.48 -12.11
C LEU A 142 14.26 7.77 -12.91
N VAL A 143 13.68 8.85 -12.39
CA VAL A 143 13.70 10.17 -13.05
C VAL A 143 15.14 10.65 -13.23
N PHE A 144 15.98 10.56 -12.20
CA PHE A 144 17.39 11.00 -12.31
C PHE A 144 18.24 10.18 -13.29
N PHE A 145 17.94 8.90 -13.50
CA PHE A 145 18.68 8.06 -14.45
C PHE A 145 18.08 8.03 -15.86
N ALA A 146 16.81 8.45 -16.01
CA ALA A 146 16.12 8.49 -17.31
C ALA A 146 16.43 9.77 -18.10
N PHE A 147 16.80 10.86 -17.43
CA PHE A 147 17.26 12.12 -18.02
C PHE A 147 18.79 12.23 -17.96
#